data_AF-A0AA96G6T6-F1
#
_entry.id   AF-A0AA96G6T6-F1
#
_cell.length_a   1.000
_cell.length_b   1.000
_cell.length_c   1.000
_cell.angle_alpha   90.00
_cell.angle_beta   90.00
_cell.angle_gamma   90.00
#
_symmetry.space_group_name_H-M   'P 1'
#
loop_
_entity.id
_entity.type
_entity.pdbx_description
1 polymer ?
#
loop_
_entity_poly.entity_id
_entity_poly.type
_entity_poly.pdbx_seq_one_letter_code
_entity_poly.pdbx_strand_id
1 'polypeptide(L)'
;MASDGPLTDHELTAIERRAAAAAPGPWLASPDGEGRGLGGESFIRIQPRADVDDELYVRRYVDDEEVVSRDPRLHADLEFIAAAREDVPRLVAEVRRLQAVLDRRRGGW
;
A
#
# COMPACT_ATOMS: atom_id res chain seq x y z
N MET A 1 6.13 11.19 -15.84
CA MET A 1 7.57 10.98 -15.56
C MET A 1 7.83 11.54 -14.17
N ALA A 2 8.24 10.70 -13.22
CA ALA A 2 8.72 11.21 -11.94
C ALA A 2 9.95 12.08 -12.22
N SER A 3 9.98 13.31 -11.71
CA SER A 3 11.14 14.17 -11.89
C SER A 3 12.27 13.69 -10.99
N ASP A 4 13.53 13.74 -11.45
CA ASP A 4 14.72 13.33 -10.69
C ASP A 4 15.08 14.25 -9.48
N GLY A 5 14.22 15.21 -9.15
CA GLY A 5 14.41 16.15 -8.03
C GLY A 5 13.73 15.72 -6.72
N PRO A 6 14.07 16.35 -5.59
CA PRO A 6 13.36 16.14 -4.32
C PRO A 6 11.86 16.46 -4.48
N LEU A 7 11.00 15.65 -3.86
CA LEU A 7 9.55 15.89 -3.86
C LEU A 7 9.23 17.24 -3.23
N THR A 8 8.37 18.02 -3.88
CA THR A 8 7.88 19.30 -3.33
C THR A 8 6.88 19.08 -2.20
N ASP A 9 6.67 20.10 -1.37
CA ASP A 9 5.63 20.08 -0.34
C ASP A 9 4.23 19.82 -0.92
N HIS A 10 3.95 20.34 -2.10
CA HIS A 10 2.70 20.12 -2.80
C HIS A 10 2.52 18.64 -3.20
N GLU A 11 3.57 18.00 -3.72
CA GLU A 11 3.55 16.58 -4.07
C GLU A 11 3.40 15.68 -2.85
N LEU A 12 4.13 15.96 -1.76
CA LEU A 12 4.01 15.22 -0.51
C LEU A 12 2.60 15.33 0.07
N THR A 13 2.03 16.53 0.05
CA THR A 13 0.64 16.78 0.48
C THR A 13 -0.36 16.01 -0.38
N ALA A 14 -0.13 15.94 -1.69
CA ALA A 14 -0.99 15.18 -2.59
C ALA A 14 -0.91 13.67 -2.34
N ILE A 15 0.27 13.13 -2.02
CA ILE A 15 0.44 11.71 -1.62
C ILE A 15 -0.28 11.44 -0.30
N GLU A 16 -0.05 12.27 0.70
CA GLU A 16 -0.67 12.17 2.03
C GLU A 16 -2.20 12.17 1.94
N ARG A 17 -2.77 13.08 1.13
CA ARG A 17 -4.22 13.14 0.90
C ARG A 17 -4.77 11.86 0.28
N ARG A 18 -4.08 11.26 -0.70
CA ARG A 18 -4.52 9.99 -1.30
C ARG A 18 -4.48 8.86 -0.27
N ALA A 19 -3.42 8.78 0.53
CA ALA A 19 -3.29 7.79 1.58
C ALA A 19 -4.35 7.96 2.68
N ALA A 20 -4.70 9.20 3.04
CA ALA A 20 -5.74 9.50 4.04
C ALA A 20 -7.17 9.22 3.53
N ALA A 21 -7.42 9.34 2.22
CA ALA A 21 -8.72 9.05 1.62
C ALA A 21 -9.03 7.55 1.50
N ALA A 22 -8.00 6.69 1.53
CA ALA A 22 -8.16 5.25 1.56
C ALA A 22 -8.63 4.76 2.94
N ALA A 23 -9.27 3.58 2.98
CA ALA A 23 -9.76 2.99 4.22
C ALA A 23 -8.61 2.85 5.26
N PRO A 24 -8.88 3.05 6.56
CA PRO A 24 -7.87 2.92 7.61
C PRO A 24 -7.21 1.53 7.61
N GLY A 25 -5.94 1.46 7.99
CA GLY A 25 -5.22 0.19 8.16
C GLY A 25 -5.41 -0.43 9.57
N PRO A 26 -4.78 -1.58 9.83
CA PRO A 26 -3.89 -2.32 8.94
C PRO A 26 -4.65 -3.08 7.86
N TRP A 27 -4.09 -3.13 6.65
CA TRP A 27 -4.57 -4.01 5.60
C TRP A 27 -3.80 -5.32 5.66
N LEU A 28 -4.50 -6.45 5.49
CA LEU A 28 -3.90 -7.77 5.62
C LEU A 28 -4.09 -8.54 4.32
N ALA A 29 -2.98 -8.88 3.65
CA ALA A 29 -3.02 -9.83 2.55
C ALA A 29 -3.41 -11.21 3.09
N SER A 30 -4.41 -11.83 2.47
CA SER A 30 -4.88 -13.18 2.80
C SER A 30 -4.64 -14.09 1.59
N PRO A 31 -3.39 -14.53 1.36
CA PRO A 31 -3.10 -15.50 0.32
C PRO A 31 -3.92 -16.77 0.53
N ASP A 32 -4.39 -17.38 -0.56
CA ASP A 32 -5.19 -18.63 -0.55
C ASP A 32 -6.52 -18.60 0.22
N GLY A 33 -6.99 -17.41 0.63
CA GLY A 33 -8.25 -17.25 1.34
C GLY A 33 -8.28 -17.95 2.70
N GLU A 34 -7.16 -17.93 3.43
CA GLU A 34 -7.00 -18.58 4.75
C GLU A 34 -8.27 -18.44 5.63
N GLY A 35 -8.82 -19.60 6.03
CA GLY A 35 -10.00 -19.70 6.90
C GLY A 35 -11.32 -20.03 6.20
N ARG A 36 -11.41 -19.91 4.87
CA ARG A 36 -12.58 -20.37 4.09
C ARG A 36 -12.22 -21.67 3.38
N GLY A 37 -12.61 -22.81 3.96
CA GLY A 37 -12.21 -24.15 3.51
C GLY A 37 -12.27 -24.37 2.00
N LEU A 38 -11.30 -25.14 1.46
CA LEU A 38 -11.20 -25.66 0.09
C LEU A 38 -11.89 -24.82 -1.01
N GLY A 39 -11.57 -23.52 -1.13
CA GLY A 39 -12.13 -22.73 -2.25
C GLY A 39 -12.07 -21.21 -2.16
N GLY A 40 -11.22 -20.60 -1.34
CA GLY A 40 -11.10 -19.15 -1.27
C GLY A 40 -10.26 -18.54 -2.41
N GLU A 41 -10.70 -17.40 -2.94
CA GLU A 41 -9.84 -16.50 -3.73
C GLU A 41 -8.91 -15.72 -2.79
N SER A 42 -7.75 -15.28 -3.28
CA SER A 42 -6.85 -14.40 -2.52
C SER A 42 -7.37 -12.96 -2.51
N PHE A 43 -7.33 -12.31 -1.35
CA PHE A 43 -7.84 -10.95 -1.15
C PHE A 43 -6.99 -10.14 -0.16
N ILE A 44 -7.27 -8.84 -0.05
CA ILE A 44 -6.77 -7.97 1.02
C ILE A 44 -7.92 -7.63 1.95
N ARG A 45 -7.76 -7.87 3.26
CA ARG A 45 -8.72 -7.49 4.29
C ARG A 45 -8.40 -6.08 4.81
N ILE A 46 -9.39 -5.18 4.84
CA ILE A 46 -9.20 -3.78 5.24
C ILE A 46 -9.29 -3.58 6.77
N GLN A 47 -10.06 -4.41 7.50
CA GLN A 47 -10.11 -4.39 8.96
C GLN A 47 -10.31 -5.80 9.55
N PRO A 48 -9.73 -6.12 10.71
CA PRO A 48 -9.84 -7.46 11.32
C PRO A 48 -11.15 -7.71 12.10
N ARG A 49 -12.26 -7.04 11.75
CA ARG A 49 -13.54 -7.34 12.40
C ARG A 49 -14.07 -8.68 11.87
N ALA A 50 -14.14 -9.67 12.76
CA ALA A 50 -14.39 -11.07 12.42
C ALA A 50 -15.80 -11.35 11.86
N ASP A 51 -16.72 -10.38 11.95
CA ASP A 51 -18.13 -10.50 11.60
C ASP A 51 -18.53 -9.76 10.32
N VAL A 52 -17.60 -9.04 9.67
CA VAL A 52 -17.88 -8.29 8.44
C VAL A 52 -16.80 -8.56 7.40
N ASP A 53 -17.24 -9.01 6.22
CA ASP A 53 -16.39 -9.15 5.03
C ASP A 53 -16.09 -7.75 4.45
N ASP A 54 -15.01 -7.12 4.93
CA ASP A 54 -14.44 -5.89 4.36
C ASP A 54 -13.15 -6.23 3.60
N GLU A 55 -13.32 -6.59 2.34
CA GLU A 55 -12.31 -7.25 1.50
C GLU A 55 -12.15 -6.54 0.14
N LEU A 56 -10.90 -6.45 -0.34
CA LEU A 56 -10.54 -6.03 -1.69
C LEU A 56 -10.05 -7.25 -2.49
N TYR A 57 -10.62 -7.43 -3.68
CA TYR A 57 -10.22 -8.46 -4.63
C TYR A 57 -9.39 -7.83 -5.75
N VAL A 58 -8.22 -8.41 -6.04
CA VAL A 58 -7.32 -7.98 -7.11
C VAL A 58 -7.19 -9.11 -8.12
N ARG A 59 -7.49 -8.83 -9.38
CA ARG A 59 -7.32 -9.78 -10.49
C ARG A 59 -6.16 -9.34 -11.35
N ARG A 60 -5.22 -10.25 -11.57
CA ARG A 60 -4.04 -10.03 -12.40
C ARG A 60 -4.10 -10.94 -13.62
N TYR A 61 -3.87 -10.37 -14.79
CA TYR A 61 -3.78 -11.12 -16.05
C TYR A 61 -2.40 -10.92 -16.67
N VAL A 62 -1.84 -11.98 -17.22
CA VAL A 62 -0.59 -11.98 -17.99
C VAL A 62 -0.85 -12.76 -19.27
N ASP A 63 -0.64 -12.13 -20.42
CA ASP A 63 -0.90 -12.73 -21.74
C ASP A 63 -2.34 -13.29 -21.87
N ASP A 64 -3.33 -12.51 -21.41
CA ASP A 64 -4.76 -12.85 -21.34
C ASP A 64 -5.12 -14.04 -20.41
N GLU A 65 -4.13 -14.61 -19.70
CA GLU A 65 -4.35 -15.64 -18.70
C GLU A 65 -4.40 -15.06 -17.28
N GLU A 66 -5.39 -15.47 -16.48
CA GLU A 66 -5.49 -15.06 -15.08
C GLU A 66 -4.42 -15.72 -14.22
N VAL A 67 -3.68 -14.89 -13.46
CA VAL A 67 -2.77 -15.37 -12.42
C VAL A 67 -3.61 -15.84 -11.24
N VAL A 68 -3.70 -17.16 -11.09
CA VAL A 68 -4.58 -17.80 -10.10
C VAL A 68 -4.19 -17.47 -8.66
N SER A 69 -5.15 -17.57 -7.74
CA SER A 69 -4.97 -17.25 -6.31
C SER A 69 -3.72 -17.85 -5.68
N ARG A 70 -3.40 -19.13 -5.95
CA ARG A 70 -2.23 -19.87 -5.42
C ARG A 70 -0.88 -19.46 -6.02
N ASP A 71 -0.86 -18.53 -6.96
CA ASP A 71 0.36 -18.12 -7.63
C ASP A 71 1.17 -17.15 -6.74
N PRO A 72 2.44 -17.45 -6.43
CA PRO A 72 3.28 -16.59 -5.60
C PRO A 72 3.44 -15.15 -6.13
N ARG A 73 3.25 -14.93 -7.44
CA ARG A 73 3.30 -13.60 -8.05
C ARG A 73 2.14 -12.73 -7.58
N LEU A 74 0.93 -13.30 -7.50
CA LEU A 74 -0.24 -12.59 -6.98
C LEU A 74 -0.09 -12.35 -5.48
N HIS A 75 0.46 -13.31 -4.73
CA HIS A 75 0.73 -13.14 -3.30
C HIS A 75 1.62 -11.92 -3.02
N ALA A 76 2.74 -11.83 -3.74
CA ALA A 76 3.68 -10.71 -3.60
C ALA A 76 3.03 -9.37 -3.93
N ASP A 77 2.16 -9.31 -4.95
CA ASP A 77 1.42 -8.09 -5.28
C ASP A 77 0.44 -7.71 -4.17
N LEU A 78 -0.30 -8.66 -3.60
CA LEU A 78 -1.24 -8.42 -2.51
C LEU A 78 -0.53 -7.93 -1.25
N GLU A 79 0.60 -8.54 -0.89
CA GLU A 79 1.43 -8.11 0.24
C GLU A 79 1.96 -6.69 0.04
N PHE A 80 2.46 -6.38 -1.15
CA PHE A 80 2.94 -5.04 -1.50
C PHE A 80 1.82 -3.99 -1.37
N ILE A 81 0.64 -4.27 -1.92
CA ILE A 81 -0.51 -3.36 -1.87
C ILE A 81 -0.99 -3.17 -0.42
N ALA A 82 -1.06 -4.24 0.36
CA ALA A 82 -1.47 -4.19 1.76
C ALA A 82 -0.48 -3.35 2.60
N ALA A 83 0.83 -3.63 2.47
CA ALA A 83 1.88 -2.92 3.19
C ALA A 83 1.95 -1.42 2.83
N ALA A 84 1.65 -1.07 1.57
CA ALA A 84 1.64 0.32 1.11
C ALA A 84 0.70 1.22 1.95
N ARG A 85 -0.36 0.64 2.56
CA ARG A 85 -1.27 1.41 3.42
C ARG A 85 -0.58 2.04 4.61
N GLU A 86 0.40 1.36 5.18
CA GLU A 86 1.18 1.80 6.34
C GLU A 86 2.50 2.48 5.92
N ASP A 87 3.15 1.94 4.89
CA ASP A 87 4.44 2.43 4.43
C ASP A 87 4.33 3.83 3.80
N VAL A 88 3.31 4.10 2.98
CA VAL A 88 3.19 5.40 2.30
C VAL A 88 3.09 6.57 3.28
N PRO A 89 2.20 6.58 4.30
CA PRO A 89 2.19 7.63 5.30
C PRO A 89 3.52 7.78 6.05
N ARG A 90 4.17 6.67 6.41
CA ARG A 90 5.46 6.68 7.13
C ARG A 90 6.57 7.28 6.28
N LEU A 91 6.63 6.92 5.00
CA LEU A 91 7.62 7.44 4.05
C LEU A 91 7.41 8.94 3.81
N VAL A 92 6.17 9.42 3.68
CA VAL A 92 5.88 10.86 3.58
C VAL A 92 6.39 11.61 4.81
N ALA A 93 6.09 11.09 6.02
CA ALA A 93 6.56 11.69 7.26
C ALA A 93 8.10 11.75 7.33
N GLU A 94 8.77 10.68 6.91
CA GLU A 94 10.23 10.60 6.88
C GLU A 94 10.85 11.59 5.88
N VAL A 95 10.28 11.72 4.68
CA VAL A 95 10.74 12.70 3.69
C VAL A 95 10.62 14.12 4.23
N ARG A 96 9.48 14.49 4.82
CA ARG A 96 9.29 15.81 5.44
C ARG A 96 10.31 16.07 6.55
N ARG A 97 10.58 15.06 7.39
CA ARG A 97 11.60 15.13 8.44
C ARG A 97 13.00 15.40 7.85
N LEU A 98 13.37 14.66 6.80
CA LEU A 98 14.66 14.81 6.13
C LEU A 98 14.80 16.19 5.46
N GLN A 99 13.75 16.70 4.82
CA GLN A 99 13.72 18.04 4.25
C GLN A 99 13.96 19.11 5.31
N ALA A 100 13.24 19.04 6.44
CA ALA A 100 13.44 19.98 7.54
C ALA A 100 14.87 19.92 8.12
N VAL A 101 15.51 18.74 8.15
CA VAL A 101 16.92 18.61 8.55
C VAL A 101 17.85 19.29 7.53
N LEU A 102 17.61 19.09 6.23
CA LEU A 102 18.41 19.69 5.16
C LEU A 102 18.29 21.22 5.15
N ASP A 103 17.09 21.76 5.35
CA ASP A 103 16.87 23.20 5.34
C ASP A 103 17.55 23.88 6.53
N ARG A 104 17.52 23.25 7.72
CA ARG A 104 18.31 23.73 8.88
C ARG A 104 19.81 23.74 8.61
N ARG A 105 20.33 22.73 7.89
CA ARG A 105 21.75 22.66 7.52
C ARG A 105 22.13 23.70 6.46
N ARG A 106 21.19 24.09 5.59
CA ARG A 106 21.40 25.10 4.54
C ARG A 106 21.27 26.54 5.08
N GLY A 107 20.37 26.77 6.03
CA GLY A 107 20.11 28.09 6.64
C GLY A 107 20.99 28.43 7.85
N GLY A 108 21.90 27.54 8.26
CA GLY A 108 22.86 27.78 9.33
C GLY A 108 24.15 28.42 8.82
N TRP A 109 24.10 29.70 8.45
CA TRP A 109 25.21 30.65 8.35
C TRP A 109 24.73 32.04 8.75
#